data_AF-A0A1H6EZF4-F1
#
_entry.id   AF-A0A1H6EZF4-F1
#
_cell.length_a   1.000
_cell.length_b   1.000
_cell.length_c   1.000
_cell.angle_alpha   90.00
_cell.angle_beta   90.00
_cell.angle_gamma   90.00
#
_symmetry.space_group_name_H-M   'P 1'
#
loop_
_entity.id
_entity.type
_entity.pdbx_description
1 polymer ?
#
loop_
_entity_poly.entity_id
_entity_poly.type
_entity_poly.pdbx_seq_one_letter_code
_entity_poly.pdbx_strand_id
1 'polypeptide(L)' 'MRLKLLGVSSGKTGCPALYETTRGTFVVQGKRVQDEEAIADLVNLQDDEFYVEIPKELLRYAREAG' A
#
# COMPACT_ATOMS: atom_id res chain seq x y z
N MET A 1 3.94 3.30 15.96
CA MET A 1 2.74 3.64 15.17
C MET A 1 1.73 2.51 15.35
N ARG A 2 0.42 2.79 15.52
CA ARG A 2 -0.62 1.75 15.49
C ARG A 2 -1.35 1.76 14.16
N LEU A 3 -1.82 0.59 13.73
CA LEU A 3 -2.49 0.36 12.45
C LEU A 3 -3.93 -0.09 12.68
N LYS A 4 -4.87 0.51 11.95
CA LYS A 4 -6.27 0.08 11.88
C LYS A 4 -6.52 -0.47 10.49
N LEU A 5 -6.95 -1.73 10.39
CA LEU A 5 -7.30 -2.34 9.10
C LEU A 5 -8.52 -1.62 8.49
N LEU A 6 -8.37 -1.14 7.26
CA LEU A 6 -9.45 -0.51 6.48
C LEU A 6 -10.09 -1.50 5.51
N GLY A 7 -9.31 -2.42 4.95
CA GLY A 7 -9.84 -3.43 4.04
C GLY A 7 -8.78 -4.33 3.42
N VAL A 8 -9.26 -5.39 2.77
CA VAL A 8 -8.47 -6.37 2.00
C VAL A 8 -9.15 -6.58 0.65
N SER A 9 -8.39 -6.90 -0.39
CA SER A 9 -8.98 -7.16 -1.73
C SER A 9 -9.19 -8.65 -2.04
N SER A 10 -8.66 -9.59 -1.24
CA SER A 10 -8.81 -11.03 -1.47
C SER A 10 -9.49 -11.78 -0.31
N GLY A 11 -10.59 -12.45 -0.62
CA GLY A 11 -11.26 -13.36 0.31
C GLY A 11 -10.45 -14.64 0.50
N LYS A 12 -10.05 -14.89 1.76
CA LYS A 12 -9.37 -16.08 2.33
C LYS A 12 -7.84 -16.06 2.49
N THR A 13 -7.06 -15.25 1.75
CA THR A 13 -5.60 -15.15 1.96
C THR A 13 -5.12 -13.79 2.49
N GLY A 14 -5.98 -12.76 2.53
CA GLY A 14 -5.76 -11.55 3.33
C GLY A 14 -4.75 -10.55 2.77
N CYS A 15 -4.30 -10.69 1.52
CA CYS A 15 -3.38 -9.75 0.86
C CYS A 15 -3.90 -9.37 -0.54
N PRO A 16 -3.72 -8.12 -0.99
CA PRO A 16 -3.18 -6.96 -0.25
C PRO A 16 -4.19 -6.34 0.75
N ALA A 17 -3.67 -5.51 1.66
CA ALA A 17 -4.43 -4.86 2.72
C ALA A 17 -4.06 -3.37 2.87
N LEU A 18 -5.04 -2.56 3.28
CA LEU A 18 -4.86 -1.13 3.56
C LEU A 18 -5.10 -0.86 5.04
N TYR A 19 -4.20 -0.09 5.65
CA TYR A 19 -4.29 0.30 7.05
C TYR A 19 -4.22 1.82 7.20
N GLU A 20 -5.01 2.36 8.12
CA GLU A 20 -4.87 3.73 8.61
C GLU A 20 -3.92 3.75 9.80
N THR A 21 -3.05 4.75 9.84
CA THR A 21 -2.14 4.97 10.97
C THR A 21 -2.74 5.99 11.93
N THR A 22 -2.33 5.93 13.19
CA THR A 22 -2.66 6.98 14.18
C THR A 22 -2.08 8.36 13.86
N ARG A 23 -1.40 8.53 12.72
CA ARG A 23 -0.81 9.80 12.25
C ARG A 23 -1.60 10.41 11.08
N GLY A 24 -2.73 9.83 10.70
CA GLY A 24 -3.50 10.28 9.53
C GLY A 24 -2.83 9.92 8.19
N THR A 25 -1.97 8.90 8.17
CA THR A 25 -1.37 8.36 6.94
C THR A 25 -1.85 6.93 6.70
N PHE A 26 -1.53 6.38 5.53
CA PHE A 26 -1.83 4.98 5.22
C PHE A 26 -0.57 4.11 5.23
N VAL A 27 -0.74 2.85 5.60
CA VAL A 27 0.23 1.78 5.36
C VAL A 27 -0.43 0.76 4.44
N VAL A 28 0.29 0.39 3.37
CA VAL A 28 -0.18 -0.56 2.35
C VAL A 28 0.63 -1.84 2.45
N GLN A 29 -0.04 -2.98 2.55
CA GLN A 29 0.59 -4.28 2.40
C GLN A 29 0.31 -4.81 0.99
N GLY A 30 1.36 -4.94 0.17
CA GLY A 30 1.29 -5.42 -1.22
C GLY A 30 2.46 -6.32 -1.59
N LYS A 31 2.61 -6.60 -2.89
CA LYS A 31 3.77 -7.34 -3.41
C LYS A 31 4.89 -6.37 -3.72
N ARG A 32 6.11 -6.65 -3.26
CA ARG A 32 7.28 -5.81 -3.60
C ARG A 32 7.52 -5.82 -5.12
N VAL A 33 7.68 -4.65 -5.70
CA VAL A 33 8.10 -4.50 -7.11
C VAL A 33 9.57 -4.89 -7.22
N GLN A 34 9.86 -5.81 -8.14
CA GLN A 34 11.22 -6.30 -8.43
C GLN A 34 11.58 -6.13 -9.91
N ASP A 35 10.65 -5.60 -10.71
CA ASP A 35 10.87 -5.34 -12.13
C ASP A 35 11.73 -4.09 -12.28
N GLU A 36 12.94 -4.27 -12.84
CA GLU A 36 13.93 -3.20 -12.99
C GLU A 36 13.46 -2.12 -13.99
N GLU A 37 12.71 -2.48 -15.03
CA GLU A 37 12.16 -1.52 -15.99
C GLU A 37 11.11 -0.65 -15.31
N ALA A 38 10.20 -1.26 -14.55
CA ALA A 38 9.19 -0.53 -13.79
C ALA A 38 9.80 0.38 -12.70
N ILE A 39 10.91 -0.05 -12.07
CA ILE A 39 11.64 0.74 -11.08
C ILE A 39 12.34 1.93 -11.75
N ALA A 40 12.89 1.76 -12.95
CA ALA A 40 13.54 2.83 -13.69
C ALA A 40 12.58 3.98 -14.09
N ASP A 41 11.29 3.69 -14.22
CA ASP A 41 10.24 4.69 -14.49
C ASP A 41 9.85 5.53 -13.26
N LEU A 42 10.28 5.15 -12.05
CA LEU A 42 9.99 5.90 -10.83
C LEU A 42 10.85 7.17 -10.74
N VAL A 43 10.29 8.22 -10.14
CA VAL A 43 10.95 9.52 -9.99
C VAL A 43 11.27 9.81 -8.52
N ASN A 44 12.38 10.52 -8.27
CA ASN A 44 12.82 10.95 -6.93
C ASN A 44 13.06 9.83 -5.89
N LEU A 45 13.46 8.64 -6.36
CA LEU A 45 13.80 7.46 -5.56
C LEU A 45 14.71 7.80 -4.37
N GLN A 46 14.39 7.28 -3.18
CA GLN A 46 15.27 7.31 -1.99
C GLN A 46 15.72 5.90 -1.59
N ASP A 47 16.91 5.80 -1.00
CA ASP A 47 17.51 4.51 -0.61
C ASP A 47 16.72 3.75 0.47
N ASP A 48 15.87 4.45 1.23
CA ASP A 48 15.05 3.89 2.31
C ASP A 48 13.59 3.60 1.90
N GLU A 49 13.28 3.71 0.61
CA GLU A 49 11.96 3.42 0.05
C GLU A 49 11.82 1.98 -0.45
N PHE A 50 10.58 1.48 -0.39
CA PHE A 50 10.20 0.20 -0.97
C PHE A 50 8.90 0.36 -1.75
N TYR A 51 8.88 -0.17 -2.97
CA TYR A 51 7.73 -0.07 -3.87
C TYR A 51 6.90 -1.34 -3.79
N VAL A 52 5.58 -1.19 -3.67
CA VAL A 52 4.64 -2.31 -3.67
C VAL A 52 3.57 -2.13 -4.72
N GLU A 53 3.21 -3.22 -5.39
CA GLU A 53 2.07 -3.29 -6.28
C GLU A 53 0.84 -3.79 -5.50
N ILE A 54 -0.30 -3.13 -5.73
CA ILE A 54 -1.61 -3.49 -5.19
C ILE A 54 -2.71 -3.40 -6.27
N PRO A 55 -3.73 -4.27 -6.21
CA PRO A 55 -4.98 -4.06 -6.94
C PRO A 55 -5.62 -2.69 -6.69
N LYS A 56 -6.07 -2.04 -7.77
CA LYS A 56 -6.63 -0.68 -7.75
C LYS A 56 -7.84 -0.56 -6.82
N GLU A 57 -8.67 -1.59 -6.76
CA GLU A 57 -9.86 -1.65 -5.92
C GLU A 57 -9.56 -1.56 -4.43
N LEU A 58 -8.32 -1.83 -3.99
CA LEU A 58 -7.95 -1.68 -2.58
C LEU A 58 -8.02 -0.20 -2.14
N LEU A 59 -7.75 0.74 -3.04
CA LEU A 59 -7.79 2.17 -2.72
C LEU A 59 -9.20 2.68 -2.44
N ARG A 60 -10.26 1.92 -2.76
CA ARG A 60 -11.63 2.28 -2.37
C ARG A 60 -11.82 2.37 -0.85
N TYR A 61 -10.94 1.74 -0.07
CA TYR A 61 -10.95 1.78 1.39
C TYR A 61 -10.22 3.00 1.95
N ALA A 62 -9.46 3.73 1.13
CA ALA A 62 -8.83 4.99 1.50
C ALA A 62 -9.90 6.09 1.51
N ARG A 63 -10.60 6.25 2.63
CA ARG A 63 -11.43 7.43 2.90
C ARG A 63 -10.66 8.37 3.80
N GLU A 64 -10.74 9.67 3.52
CA GLU A 64 -10.32 10.68 4.50
C GLU A 64 -11.17 10.49 5.76
N ALA A 65 -10.52 10.42 6.92
CA ALA A 65 -11.20 10.58 8.19
C ALA A 65 -11.79 12.00 8.19
N GLY A 66 -13.11 12.10 8.08
CA GLY A 66 -13.83 13.37 8.17
C GLY A 66 -13.69 14.03 9.54
#